data_AF-A0A843WK49-F1
#
_entry.id   AF-A0A843WK49-F1
#
_cell.length_a   1.000
_cell.length_b   1.000
_cell.length_c   1.000
_cell.angle_alpha   90.00
_cell.angle_beta   90.00
_cell.angle_gamma   90.00
#
_symmetry.space_group_name_H-M   'P 1'
#
loop_
_entity.id
_entity.type
_entity.pdbx_description
1 polymer ?
#
loop_
_entity_poly.entity_id
_entity_poly.type
_entity_poly.pdbx_seq_one_letter_code
_entity_poly.pdbx_strand_id
1 'polypeptide(L)'
;MHLMFQDDITFKYISIGASSFNFSFKIGAKDVEDQDDIFILVAPQNAVGNCIIDDLKGMTDAAGNRPVILINPRLKDLPGSSGIMQTMGRDNRLEYAASFENCYFFRLLYYAGTLYPIMGAIRMSYPSNYELYKRVDDASGTEKYTMLDTFAGRPTVDQINDTIEGKPRDKEKTAAGFWGFLSGIF
;
A
#
# COMPACT_ATOMS: atom_id res chain seq x y z
N MET A 1 10.80 5.29 10.93
CA MET A 1 11.92 5.39 9.98
C MET A 1 11.96 6.82 9.45
N HIS A 2 12.81 7.68 10.04
CA HIS A 2 13.18 8.95 9.41
C HIS A 2 14.39 8.64 8.54
N LEU A 3 14.20 8.64 7.21
CA LEU A 3 15.30 8.52 6.26
C LEU A 3 15.96 9.90 6.18
N MET A 4 17.08 10.06 6.87
CA MET A 4 18.00 11.18 6.67
C MET A 4 19.08 10.67 5.72
N PHE A 5 19.09 11.19 4.49
CA PHE A 5 20.15 10.92 3.52
C PHE A 5 21.23 11.98 3.73
N GLN A 6 22.42 11.55 4.14
CA GLN A 6 23.51 12.43 4.58
C GLN A 6 24.52 12.77 3.47
N ASP A 7 24.40 12.13 2.32
CA ASP A 7 25.33 12.25 1.19
C ASP A 7 24.60 12.61 -0.12
N ASP A 8 25.34 13.04 -1.15
CA ASP A 8 24.86 13.34 -2.51
C ASP A 8 24.31 12.07 -3.21
N ILE A 9 23.11 11.65 -2.83
CA ILE A 9 22.41 10.50 -3.43
C ILE A 9 21.66 10.96 -4.67
N THR A 10 21.91 10.29 -5.81
CA THR A 10 21.19 10.56 -7.05
C THR A 10 19.86 9.80 -7.05
N PHE A 11 18.74 10.54 -7.09
CA PHE A 11 17.39 9.96 -7.16
C PHE A 11 16.93 9.79 -8.61
N LYS A 12 16.54 8.58 -9.00
CA LYS A 12 15.79 8.37 -10.26
C LYS A 12 14.30 8.27 -9.96
N TYR A 13 13.58 9.28 -10.43
CA TYR A 13 12.14 9.42 -10.22
C TYR A 13 11.38 8.95 -11.47
N ILE A 14 10.49 7.98 -11.29
CA ILE A 14 9.73 7.41 -12.40
C ILE A 14 8.23 7.44 -12.03
N SER A 15 7.49 8.36 -12.65
CA SER A 15 6.02 8.41 -12.58
C SER A 15 5.44 7.97 -13.90
N ILE A 16 4.35 7.23 -13.81
CA ILE A 16 3.49 6.91 -14.94
C ILE A 16 2.21 7.73 -14.73
N GLY A 17 2.27 9.02 -15.08
CA GLY A 17 1.17 9.97 -14.92
C GLY A 17 1.60 11.44 -15.08
N ALA A 18 0.77 12.24 -15.75
CA ALA A 18 1.06 13.60 -16.20
C ALA A 18 1.40 14.55 -15.04
N SER A 19 2.67 14.91 -14.91
CA SER A 19 3.12 16.15 -14.25
C SER A 19 4.53 16.52 -14.74
N SER A 20 5.02 17.71 -14.40
CA SER A 20 6.04 18.45 -15.14
C SER A 20 7.49 18.20 -14.68
N PHE A 21 7.90 16.94 -14.55
CA PHE A 21 9.30 16.56 -14.30
C PHE A 21 9.75 15.58 -15.38
N ASN A 22 11.04 15.49 -15.70
CA ASN A 22 11.51 14.60 -16.76
C ASN A 22 11.23 13.13 -16.37
N PHE A 23 10.18 12.56 -16.97
CA PHE A 23 9.63 11.26 -16.63
C PHE A 23 10.00 10.23 -17.69
N SER A 24 10.74 9.17 -17.31
CA SER A 24 10.72 7.97 -18.13
C SER A 24 9.33 7.34 -18.00
N PHE A 25 8.55 7.35 -19.09
CA PHE A 25 7.22 6.73 -19.12
C PHE A 25 7.30 5.20 -19.27
N LYS A 26 8.51 4.64 -19.20
CA LYS A 26 8.80 3.22 -19.34
C LYS A 26 9.66 2.80 -18.16
N ILE A 27 9.32 1.67 -17.58
CA ILE A 27 10.15 0.99 -16.60
C ILE A 27 10.67 -0.30 -17.23
N GLY A 28 11.86 -0.71 -16.85
CA GLY A 28 12.51 -1.88 -17.42
C GLY A 28 14.01 -1.87 -17.16
N ALA A 29 14.67 -3.00 -17.44
CA ALA A 29 16.11 -3.18 -17.21
C ALA A 29 16.98 -2.10 -17.88
N LYS A 30 16.57 -1.62 -19.06
CA LYS A 30 17.29 -0.59 -19.83
C LYS A 30 17.27 0.80 -19.18
N ASP A 31 16.34 1.03 -18.27
CA ASP A 31 16.15 2.31 -17.58
C ASP A 31 16.96 2.35 -16.27
N VAL A 32 17.77 1.32 -16.02
CA VAL A 32 18.69 1.19 -14.88
C VAL A 32 20.11 1.49 -15.34
N GLU A 33 20.73 2.52 -14.77
CA GLU A 33 22.11 2.90 -15.06
C GLU A 33 23.02 2.62 -13.86
N ASP A 34 24.33 2.48 -14.09
CA ASP A 34 25.28 2.06 -13.05
C ASP A 34 25.43 3.11 -11.93
N GLN A 35 25.19 4.39 -12.25
CA GLN A 35 25.22 5.49 -11.28
C GLN A 35 23.92 5.67 -10.48
N ASP A 36 22.87 4.92 -10.79
CA ASP A 36 21.60 5.05 -10.07
C ASP A 36 21.69 4.32 -8.72
N ASP A 37 21.47 5.03 -7.61
CA ASP A 37 21.57 4.45 -6.26
C ASP A 37 20.24 3.88 -5.74
N ILE A 38 19.13 4.58 -6.02
CA ILE A 38 17.79 4.28 -5.50
C ILE A 38 16.75 4.51 -6.59
N PHE A 39 15.78 3.59 -6.70
CA PHE A 39 14.66 3.69 -7.64
C PHE A 39 13.37 3.99 -6.89
N ILE A 40 12.72 5.11 -7.19
CA ILE A 40 11.41 5.46 -6.62
C ILE A 40 10.38 5.48 -7.73
N LEU A 41 9.47 4.51 -7.67
CA LEU A 41 8.37 4.34 -8.62
C LEU A 41 7.09 4.89 -8.02
N VAL A 42 6.52 5.92 -8.65
CA VAL A 42 5.28 6.54 -8.17
C VAL A 42 4.09 6.06 -8.96
N ALA A 43 3.12 5.52 -8.22
CA ALA A 43 1.87 4.98 -8.71
C ALA A 43 2.03 4.03 -9.91
N PRO A 44 2.95 3.04 -9.91
CA PRO A 44 3.05 2.08 -11.00
C PRO A 44 1.74 1.28 -11.10
N GLN A 45 1.17 1.17 -12.30
CA GLN A 45 -0.11 0.50 -12.53
C GLN A 45 -0.05 -0.39 -13.76
N ASN A 46 -0.82 -1.47 -13.75
CA ASN A 46 -1.10 -2.23 -14.97
C ASN A 46 -1.92 -1.37 -15.95
N ALA A 47 -1.61 -1.44 -17.24
CA ALA A 47 -2.42 -0.85 -18.29
C ALA A 47 -3.23 -1.94 -19.01
N VAL A 48 -4.34 -1.57 -19.64
CA VAL A 48 -5.15 -2.52 -20.42
C VAL A 48 -4.30 -3.09 -21.55
N GLY A 49 -4.10 -4.41 -21.54
CA GLY A 49 -3.27 -5.09 -22.54
C GLY A 49 -1.76 -5.01 -22.31
N ASN A 50 -1.30 -4.31 -21.26
CA ASN A 50 0.12 -4.29 -20.88
C ASN A 50 0.30 -4.42 -19.37
N CYS A 51 0.79 -5.60 -18.94
CA CYS A 51 1.09 -5.85 -17.54
C CYS A 51 2.49 -5.34 -17.22
N ILE A 52 2.60 -4.45 -16.24
CA ILE A 52 3.85 -3.78 -15.90
C ILE A 52 4.80 -4.67 -15.08
N ILE A 53 4.36 -5.88 -14.72
CA ILE A 53 5.08 -6.78 -13.83
C ILE A 53 6.39 -7.26 -14.46
N ASP A 54 6.40 -7.59 -15.76
CA ASP A 54 7.60 -8.08 -16.43
C ASP A 54 8.65 -6.96 -16.54
N ASP A 55 8.20 -5.73 -16.80
CA ASP A 55 9.03 -4.52 -16.80
C ASP A 55 9.59 -4.22 -15.40
N LEU A 56 8.76 -4.30 -14.35
CA LEU A 56 9.19 -4.16 -12.96
C LEU A 56 10.24 -5.20 -12.60
N LYS A 57 10.03 -6.46 -13.01
CA LYS A 57 10.97 -7.55 -12.74
C LYS A 57 12.30 -7.32 -13.43
N GLY A 58 12.28 -6.92 -14.70
CA GLY A 58 13.51 -6.55 -15.41
C GLY A 58 14.26 -5.41 -14.73
N MET A 59 13.53 -4.42 -14.20
CA MET A 59 14.12 -3.32 -13.46
C MET A 59 14.71 -3.76 -12.10
N THR A 60 14.01 -4.59 -11.32
CA THR A 60 14.54 -5.11 -10.04
C THR A 60 15.75 -6.02 -10.26
N ASP A 61 15.72 -6.84 -11.30
CA ASP A 61 16.84 -7.72 -11.65
C ASP A 61 18.09 -6.90 -12.04
N ALA A 62 17.90 -5.83 -12.81
CA ALA A 62 18.98 -4.89 -13.17
C ALA A 62 19.43 -4.01 -11.99
N ALA A 63 18.51 -3.64 -11.09
CA ALA A 63 18.83 -2.89 -9.87
C ALA A 63 19.69 -3.73 -8.91
N GLY A 64 19.56 -5.06 -8.93
CA GLY A 64 20.32 -5.96 -8.07
C GLY A 64 20.01 -5.71 -6.59
N ASN A 65 21.03 -5.34 -5.80
CA ASN A 65 20.87 -5.07 -4.37
C ASN A 65 20.42 -3.62 -4.06
N ARG A 66 20.21 -2.78 -5.08
CA ARG A 66 19.82 -1.38 -4.90
C ARG A 66 18.35 -1.25 -4.52
N PRO A 67 17.98 -0.35 -3.59
CA PRO A 67 16.60 -0.23 -3.15
C PRO A 67 15.64 0.19 -4.27
N VAL A 68 14.52 -0.53 -4.39
CA VAL A 68 13.39 -0.18 -5.25
C VAL A 68 12.16 0.08 -4.38
N ILE A 69 11.70 1.32 -4.36
CA ILE A 69 10.60 1.80 -3.52
C ILE A 69 9.39 2.10 -4.39
N LEU A 70 8.26 1.47 -4.08
CA LEU A 70 6.98 1.72 -4.75
C LEU A 70 6.11 2.63 -3.88
N ILE A 71 5.68 3.76 -4.43
CA ILE A 71 4.74 4.67 -3.77
C ILE A 71 3.36 4.47 -4.39
N ASN A 72 2.37 4.11 -3.58
CA ASN A 72 0.98 3.86 -4.00
C ASN A 72 0.83 2.94 -5.23
N PRO A 73 1.49 1.76 -5.26
CA PRO A 73 1.42 0.84 -6.39
C PRO A 73 0.01 0.29 -6.60
N ARG A 74 -0.39 0.14 -7.87
CA ARG A 74 -1.63 -0.52 -8.30
C ARG A 74 -1.32 -1.68 -9.23
N LEU A 75 -0.70 -2.71 -8.65
CA LEU A 75 -0.25 -3.91 -9.38
C LEU A 75 -1.32 -5.01 -9.48
N LYS A 76 -2.56 -4.73 -9.05
CA LYS A 76 -3.68 -5.65 -9.24
C LYS A 76 -3.94 -5.86 -10.73
N ASP A 77 -4.15 -7.11 -11.12
CA ASP A 77 -4.49 -7.46 -12.49
C ASP A 77 -5.84 -6.83 -12.87
N LEU A 78 -5.85 -6.03 -13.93
CA LEU A 78 -7.06 -5.41 -14.47
C LEU A 78 -7.61 -6.34 -15.55
N PRO A 79 -8.84 -6.85 -15.42
CA PRO A 79 -9.43 -7.65 -16.49
C PRO A 79 -9.54 -6.79 -17.75
N GLY A 80 -8.92 -7.24 -18.84
CA GLY A 80 -9.12 -6.61 -20.15
C GLY A 80 -10.60 -6.61 -20.52
N SER A 81 -11.05 -5.57 -21.23
CA SER A 81 -12.47 -5.36 -21.60
C SER A 81 -13.10 -6.48 -22.45
N SER A 82 -12.34 -7.51 -22.81
CA SER A 82 -12.79 -8.63 -23.66
C SER A 82 -13.04 -9.93 -22.90
N GLY A 83 -12.84 -10.01 -21.58
CA GLY A 83 -13.12 -11.23 -20.80
C GLY A 83 -12.28 -12.46 -21.17
N ILE A 84 -11.32 -12.34 -22.09
CA ILE A 84 -10.39 -13.41 -22.45
C ILE A 84 -9.27 -13.43 -21.41
N MET A 85 -9.40 -14.40 -20.53
CA MET A 85 -8.54 -14.65 -19.38
C MET A 85 -7.09 -14.92 -19.83
N GLN A 86 -6.17 -14.00 -19.53
CA GLN A 86 -4.72 -14.23 -19.54
C GLN A 86 -4.33 -15.01 -18.26
N THR A 87 -4.88 -16.21 -18.07
CA THR A 87 -4.65 -17.04 -16.86
C THR A 87 -3.21 -17.52 -16.77
N MET A 88 -2.52 -17.65 -17.91
CA MET A 88 -1.14 -18.13 -17.96
C MET A 88 -0.18 -17.08 -17.38
N GLY A 89 0.54 -17.46 -16.31
CA GLY A 89 1.50 -16.60 -15.62
C GLY A 89 0.90 -15.56 -14.68
N ARG A 90 -0.44 -15.53 -14.51
CA ARG A 90 -1.11 -14.63 -13.56
C ARG A 90 -0.68 -14.89 -12.12
N ASP A 91 -0.57 -16.15 -11.74
CA ASP A 91 -0.15 -16.53 -10.38
C ASP A 91 1.28 -16.05 -10.10
N ASN A 92 2.21 -16.29 -11.04
CA ASN A 92 3.60 -15.81 -10.93
C ASN A 92 3.67 -14.27 -10.83
N ARG A 93 2.80 -13.54 -11.54
CA ARG A 93 2.75 -12.07 -11.47
C ARG A 93 2.20 -11.57 -10.13
N LEU A 94 1.19 -12.25 -9.60
CA LEU A 94 0.62 -11.95 -8.28
C LEU A 94 1.62 -12.28 -7.16
N GLU A 95 2.36 -13.38 -7.30
CA GLU A 95 3.43 -13.77 -6.37
C GLU A 95 4.56 -12.73 -6.37
N TYR A 96 5.02 -12.31 -7.54
CA TYR A 96 6.02 -11.23 -7.64
C TYR A 96 5.51 -9.91 -7.06
N ALA A 97 4.26 -9.51 -7.34
CA ALA A 97 3.70 -8.31 -6.72
C ALA A 97 3.60 -8.42 -5.19
N ALA A 98 3.44 -9.64 -4.65
CA ALA A 98 3.38 -9.93 -3.23
C ALA A 98 4.76 -10.02 -2.56
N SER A 99 5.86 -10.09 -3.32
CA SER A 99 7.22 -10.12 -2.75
C SER A 99 7.67 -8.76 -2.22
N PHE A 100 6.95 -7.67 -2.55
CA PHE A 100 7.23 -6.35 -2.01
C PHE A 100 6.75 -6.24 -0.56
N GLU A 101 7.66 -5.82 0.32
CA GLU A 101 7.34 -5.54 1.71
C GLU A 101 6.84 -4.10 1.89
N ASN A 102 5.88 -3.91 2.81
CA ASN A 102 5.42 -2.58 3.17
C ASN A 102 6.44 -1.92 4.11
N CYS A 103 7.18 -0.94 3.61
CA CYS A 103 8.11 -0.16 4.45
C CYS A 103 7.41 0.97 5.22
N TYR A 104 6.31 1.50 4.67
CA TYR A 104 5.52 2.56 5.28
C TYR A 104 4.06 2.47 4.82
N PHE A 105 3.13 2.66 5.75
CA PHE A 105 1.70 2.72 5.46
C PHE A 105 1.09 3.89 6.19
N PHE A 106 0.30 4.70 5.48
CA PHE A 106 -0.48 5.76 6.09
C PHE A 106 -1.84 5.84 5.40
N ARG A 107 -2.90 5.84 6.20
CA ARG A 107 -4.27 5.97 5.71
C ARG A 107 -5.12 6.80 6.66
N LEU A 108 -5.77 7.82 6.13
CA LEU A 108 -6.79 8.57 6.84
C LEU A 108 -8.10 7.75 6.92
N LEU A 109 -8.75 7.85 8.07
CA LEU A 109 -10.04 7.24 8.35
C LEU A 109 -11.14 8.30 8.26
N TYR A 110 -12.26 7.95 7.64
CA TYR A 110 -13.40 8.84 7.40
C TYR A 110 -14.68 8.15 7.86
N TYR A 111 -15.69 8.95 8.22
CA TYR A 111 -17.04 8.43 8.40
C TYR A 111 -17.56 7.86 7.07
N ALA A 112 -18.14 6.67 7.13
CA ALA A 112 -18.73 6.02 5.97
C ALA A 112 -19.74 6.96 5.27
N GLY A 113 -19.67 7.01 3.93
CA GLY A 113 -20.56 7.85 3.13
C GLY A 113 -20.17 9.33 3.03
N THR A 114 -19.06 9.73 3.64
CA THR A 114 -18.58 11.12 3.57
C THR A 114 -17.08 11.18 3.24
N LEU A 115 -16.66 12.20 2.49
CA LEU A 115 -15.24 12.55 2.37
C LEU A 115 -14.75 13.41 3.55
N TYR A 116 -15.66 13.80 4.44
CA TYR A 116 -15.45 14.63 5.63
C TYR A 116 -16.54 14.39 6.67
N PRO A 117 -16.24 14.33 7.98
CA PRO A 117 -14.95 14.66 8.61
C PRO A 117 -13.98 13.46 8.76
N ILE A 118 -12.69 13.78 8.89
CA ILE A 118 -11.62 12.81 9.22
C ILE A 118 -11.84 12.32 10.66
N MET A 119 -11.87 11.01 10.86
CA MET A 119 -12.03 10.39 12.18
C MET A 119 -10.70 10.11 12.87
N GLY A 120 -9.65 9.89 12.09
CA GLY A 120 -8.39 9.38 12.60
C GLY A 120 -7.46 8.96 11.49
N ALA A 121 -6.40 8.25 11.86
CA ALA A 121 -5.40 7.77 10.92
C ALA A 121 -4.83 6.42 11.39
N ILE A 122 -4.41 5.61 10.42
CA ILE A 122 -3.58 4.44 10.66
C ILE A 122 -2.21 4.73 10.08
N ARG A 123 -1.17 4.48 10.88
CA ARG A 123 0.22 4.57 10.46
C ARG A 123 0.93 3.25 10.71
N MET A 124 1.87 2.89 9.85
CA MET A 124 2.88 1.89 10.13
C MET A 124 4.19 2.34 9.50
N SER A 125 5.28 2.17 10.23
CA SER A 125 6.64 2.37 9.74
C SER A 125 7.41 1.11 10.06
N TYR A 126 7.97 0.43 9.06
CA TYR A 126 8.79 -0.75 9.29
C TYR A 126 9.98 -0.41 10.22
N PRO A 127 10.38 -1.31 11.15
CA PRO A 127 9.78 -2.62 11.47
C PRO A 127 8.66 -2.56 12.52
N SER A 128 8.12 -1.38 12.81
CA SER A 128 7.12 -1.17 13.87
C SER A 128 5.72 -1.69 13.49
N ASN A 129 4.92 -1.91 14.53
CA ASN A 129 3.50 -2.27 14.43
C ASN A 129 2.65 -1.16 13.80
N TYR A 130 1.44 -1.52 13.37
CA TYR A 130 0.42 -0.56 12.97
C TYR A 130 -0.10 0.20 14.19
N GLU A 131 -0.16 1.52 14.08
CA GLU A 131 -0.64 2.44 15.11
C GLU A 131 -1.96 3.06 14.64
N LEU A 132 -2.99 2.98 15.49
CA LEU A 132 -4.28 3.61 15.25
C LEU A 132 -4.37 4.90 16.05
N TYR A 133 -4.73 5.99 15.37
CA TYR A 133 -4.91 7.31 15.97
C TYR A 133 -6.34 7.79 15.78
N LYS A 134 -6.90 8.42 16.82
CA LYS A 134 -8.16 9.16 16.76
C LYS A 134 -7.88 10.64 16.64
N ARG A 135 -8.56 11.30 15.70
CA ARG A 135 -8.56 12.75 15.61
C ARG A 135 -9.43 13.32 16.73
N VAL A 136 -8.87 14.31 17.43
CA VAL A 136 -9.54 15.09 18.46
C VAL A 136 -9.29 16.56 18.13
N ASP A 137 -10.34 17.36 18.06
CA ASP A 137 -10.20 18.80 17.92
C ASP A 137 -10.07 19.40 19.32
N ASP A 138 -8.99 20.16 19.56
CA ASP A 138 -8.78 20.86 20.83
C ASP A 138 -9.79 22.02 20.99
N ALA A 139 -9.93 22.56 22.21
CA ALA A 139 -10.78 23.72 22.50
C ALA A 139 -10.42 24.97 21.67
N SER A 140 -9.19 25.03 21.15
CA SER A 140 -8.70 26.04 20.21
C SER A 140 -9.02 25.78 18.74
N GLY A 141 -9.73 24.68 18.41
CA GLY A 141 -9.96 24.22 17.04
C GLY A 141 -8.73 23.62 16.35
N THR A 142 -7.67 23.31 17.12
CA THR A 142 -6.44 22.70 16.58
C THR A 142 -6.60 21.18 16.49
N GLU A 143 -6.35 20.62 15.31
CA GLU A 143 -6.41 19.17 15.09
C GLU A 143 -5.28 18.46 15.84
N LYS A 144 -5.62 17.48 16.68
CA LYS A 144 -4.67 16.61 17.38
C LYS A 144 -4.99 15.14 17.11
N TYR A 145 -3.96 14.31 17.08
CA TYR A 145 -4.10 12.86 16.89
C TYR A 145 -3.63 12.15 18.15
N THR A 146 -4.54 11.42 18.78
CA THR A 146 -4.26 10.64 20.00
C THR A 146 -4.15 9.16 19.63
N MET A 147 -3.08 8.50 20.06
CA MET A 147 -2.90 7.07 19.80
C MET A 147 -3.92 6.27 20.63
N LEU A 148 -4.66 5.39 19.98
CA LEU A 148 -5.62 4.50 20.62
C LEU A 148 -5.03 3.13 20.92
N ASP A 149 -4.40 2.50 19.92
CA ASP A 149 -3.93 1.12 20.03
C ASP A 149 -2.86 0.79 18.98
N THR A 150 -2.22 -0.36 19.15
CA THR A 150 -1.25 -0.94 18.22
C THR A 150 -1.68 -2.34 17.75
N PHE A 151 -1.29 -2.70 16.52
CA PHE A 151 -1.61 -3.98 15.90
C PHE A 151 -0.38 -4.55 15.20
N ALA A 152 -0.09 -5.84 15.42
CA ALA A 152 1.04 -6.53 14.78
C ALA A 152 0.89 -6.67 13.26
N GLY A 153 -0.36 -6.73 12.78
CA GLY A 153 -0.69 -6.75 11.36
C GLY A 153 -1.68 -5.64 11.02
N ARG A 154 -1.95 -5.48 9.72
CA ARG A 154 -2.91 -4.48 9.25
C ARG A 154 -4.30 -4.74 9.86
N PRO A 155 -4.87 -3.81 10.64
CA PRO A 155 -6.15 -4.04 11.30
C PRO A 155 -7.31 -4.07 10.30
N THR A 156 -8.33 -4.87 10.62
CA THR A 156 -9.59 -4.93 9.84
C THR A 156 -10.48 -3.73 10.13
N VAL A 157 -11.48 -3.49 9.28
CA VAL A 157 -12.45 -2.41 9.47
C VAL A 157 -13.18 -2.54 10.81
N ASP A 158 -13.56 -3.77 11.19
CA ASP A 158 -14.24 -4.02 12.46
C ASP A 158 -13.33 -3.73 13.67
N GLN A 159 -12.06 -4.15 13.61
CA GLN A 159 -11.10 -3.85 14.68
C GLN A 159 -10.88 -2.35 14.85
N ILE A 160 -10.82 -1.61 13.74
CA ILE A 160 -10.68 -0.14 13.76
C ILE A 160 -11.91 0.49 14.43
N ASN A 161 -13.11 0.10 13.99
CA ASN A 161 -14.37 0.64 14.52
C ASN A 161 -14.55 0.31 16.00
N ASP A 162 -14.35 -0.96 16.39
CA ASP A 162 -14.47 -1.41 17.78
C ASP A 162 -13.50 -0.62 18.69
N THR A 163 -12.28 -0.35 18.24
CA THR A 163 -11.29 0.44 19.00
C THR A 163 -11.68 1.92 19.10
N ILE A 164 -12.20 2.52 18.02
CA ILE A 164 -12.61 3.94 18.01
C ILE A 164 -13.84 4.19 18.90
N GLU A 165 -14.77 3.22 18.92
CA GLU A 165 -15.99 3.23 19.74
C GLU A 165 -15.73 2.86 21.21
N GLY A 166 -14.53 2.36 21.53
CA GLY A 166 -14.16 1.93 22.88
C GLY A 166 -14.83 0.62 23.31
N LYS A 167 -15.28 -0.21 22.35
CA LYS A 167 -15.82 -1.53 22.64
C LYS A 167 -14.68 -2.46 23.10
N PRO A 168 -14.91 -3.34 24.08
CA PRO A 168 -13.92 -4.36 24.42
C PRO A 168 -13.62 -5.19 23.17
N ARG A 169 -12.34 -5.52 22.95
CA ARG A 169 -11.92 -6.49 21.92
C ARG A 169 -12.59 -7.82 22.25
N ASP A 170 -13.77 -8.07 21.67
CA ASP A 170 -14.47 -9.34 21.84
C ASP A 170 -13.60 -10.46 21.27
N LYS A 171 -12.97 -11.21 22.18
CA LYS A 171 -12.26 -12.46 21.88
C LYS A 171 -13.19 -13.56 21.33
N GLU A 172 -14.49 -13.29 21.20
CA GLU A 172 -15.53 -14.28 20.85
C GLU A 172 -15.97 -14.24 19.37
N LYS A 173 -15.62 -13.22 18.57
CA LYS A 173 -16.04 -13.15 17.15
C LYS A 173 -15.41 -14.23 16.26
N THR A 174 -14.37 -14.93 16.72
CA THR A 174 -13.75 -16.04 15.96
C THR A 174 -14.68 -17.26 15.83
N ALA A 175 -15.64 -17.44 16.74
CA ALA A 175 -16.56 -18.57 16.68
C ALA A 175 -17.72 -18.35 15.69
N ALA A 176 -18.20 -17.12 15.50
CA ALA A 176 -19.41 -16.87 14.70
C ALA A 176 -19.20 -16.98 13.17
N GLY A 177 -17.99 -16.67 12.68
CA GLY A 177 -17.72 -16.62 11.23
C GLY A 177 -17.67 -17.99 10.55
N PHE A 178 -17.24 -19.04 11.27
CA PHE A 178 -17.13 -20.38 10.69
C PHE A 178 -18.49 -21.11 10.64
N TRP A 179 -19.35 -20.90 11.64
CA TRP A 179 -20.68 -21.52 11.70
C TRP A 179 -21.72 -20.83 10.81
N GLY A 180 -21.64 -19.50 10.63
CA GLY A 180 -22.52 -18.77 9.72
C GLY A 180 -22.31 -19.11 8.23
N PHE A 181 -21.12 -19.58 7.86
CA PHE A 181 -20.82 -20.07 6.51
C PHE A 181 -21.44 -21.45 6.24
N LEU A 182 -21.53 -22.32 7.25
CA LEU A 182 -22.06 -23.68 7.10
C LEU A 182 -23.59 -23.78 7.16
N SER A 183 -24.27 -22.81 7.77
CA SER A 183 -25.75 -22.78 7.81
C SER A 183 -26.41 -22.40 6.47
N GLY A 184 -25.63 -21.94 5.48
CA GLY A 184 -26.13 -21.61 4.14
C GLY A 184 -25.95 -22.73 3.10
N ILE A 185 -25.44 -23.89 3.50
CA ILE A 185 -25.14 -25.04 2.62
C ILE A 185 -26.09 -26.22 2.84
N PHE A 186 -27.07 -26.10 3.76
CA PHE A 186 -28.14 -27.07 3.97
C PHE A 186 -29.52 -26.46 3.76
#